data_AF-A0A3R7Y1B7-F1
#
_entry.id   AF-A0A3R7Y1B7-F1
#
_cell.length_a   1.000
_cell.length_b   1.000
_cell.length_c   1.000
_cell.angle_alpha   90.00
_cell.angle_beta   90.00
_cell.angle_gamma   90.00
#
_symmetry.space_group_name_H-M   'P 1'
#
loop_
_entity.id
_entity.type
_entity.pdbx_description
1 polymer ?
#
loop_
_entity_poly.entity_id
_entity_poly.type
_entity_poly.pdbx_seq_one_letter_code
_entity_poly.pdbx_strand_id
1 'polypeptide(L)'
;MSQDSQVSFEAIDNSESGDGGVEHGALLSRLCEAIFNEDQDQLASVKDKLLDAAGVDVLIDAVAVSANFYMMTRIADSTGTPLDAGTVEPSAKIRELVGVNSFTSRREAQT
;
A
#
# COMPACT_ATOMS: atom_id res chain seq x y z
N MET A 1 25.73 -5.31 6.60
CA MET A 1 24.89 -6.07 7.56
C MET A 1 23.71 -6.59 6.77
N SER A 2 23.73 -7.87 6.38
CA SER A 2 22.58 -8.50 5.72
C SER A 2 21.53 -8.74 6.78
N GLN A 3 20.52 -7.88 6.85
CA GLN A 3 19.27 -8.26 7.51
C GLN A 3 18.52 -9.14 6.51
N ASP A 4 18.70 -10.46 6.62
CA ASP A 4 17.72 -11.44 6.17
C ASP A 4 16.49 -11.34 7.08
N SER A 5 15.82 -10.19 7.07
CA SER A 5 14.46 -10.10 7.58
C SER A 5 13.57 -10.71 6.51
N GLN A 6 13.03 -11.89 6.82
CA GLN A 6 12.00 -12.51 6.01
C GLN A 6 10.80 -11.53 5.97
N VAL A 7 10.62 -10.86 4.84
CA VAL A 7 9.53 -9.88 4.65
C VAL A 7 8.24 -10.69 4.48
N SER A 8 7.35 -10.63 5.48
CA SER A 8 6.00 -11.18 5.41
C SER A 8 5.04 -10.16 4.79
N PHE A 9 4.14 -10.63 3.93
CA PHE A 9 3.07 -9.85 3.31
C PHE A 9 1.68 -10.17 3.90
N GLU A 10 1.62 -10.99 4.94
CA GLU A 10 0.37 -11.50 5.53
C GLU A 10 -0.58 -10.38 5.98
N ALA A 11 -0.06 -9.19 6.32
CA ALA A 11 -0.90 -8.05 6.70
C ALA A 11 -1.63 -7.37 5.52
N ILE A 12 -1.27 -7.67 4.27
CA ILE A 12 -1.78 -6.98 3.07
C ILE A 12 -2.12 -7.91 1.88
N ASP A 13 -1.90 -9.22 1.98
CA ASP A 13 -2.12 -10.18 0.88
C ASP A 13 -3.46 -10.93 0.94
N ASN A 14 -4.38 -10.50 1.80
CA ASN A 14 -5.68 -11.14 2.10
C ASN A 14 -5.59 -12.56 2.68
N SER A 15 -4.41 -13.10 3.01
CA SER A 15 -4.27 -14.47 3.54
C SER A 15 -4.67 -14.58 5.02
N GLU A 16 -4.42 -13.54 5.82
CA GLU A 16 -5.00 -13.31 7.14
C GLU A 16 -5.30 -11.79 7.27
N SER A 17 -6.36 -11.38 7.97
CA SER A 17 -6.59 -9.95 8.25
C SER A 17 -5.57 -9.46 9.29
N GLY A 18 -4.29 -9.35 8.93
CA GLY A 18 -3.23 -8.88 9.80
C GLY A 18 -3.33 -7.37 10.03
N ASP A 19 -3.04 -6.93 11.25
CA ASP A 19 -2.96 -5.51 11.63
C ASP A 19 -1.55 -4.92 11.50
N GLY A 20 -0.56 -5.74 11.13
CA GLY A 20 0.84 -5.34 11.03
C GLY A 20 1.44 -4.83 12.36
N GLY A 21 0.80 -5.11 13.50
CA GLY A 21 1.16 -4.53 14.79
C GLY A 21 0.87 -3.03 14.92
N VAL A 22 0.06 -2.47 14.03
CA VAL A 22 -0.34 -1.05 14.03
C VAL A 22 -1.70 -0.89 14.70
N GLU A 23 -1.86 0.16 15.51
CA GLU A 23 -3.14 0.51 16.09
C GLU A 23 -4.19 0.71 14.97
N HIS A 24 -5.33 0.00 15.10
CA HIS A 24 -6.36 -0.09 14.07
C HIS A 24 -5.91 -0.64 12.70
N GLY A 25 -4.74 -1.28 12.61
CA GLY A 25 -4.13 -1.70 11.35
C GLY A 25 -5.05 -2.56 10.47
N ALA A 26 -5.79 -3.50 11.06
CA ALA A 26 -6.72 -4.34 10.30
C ALA A 26 -7.88 -3.54 9.67
N LEU A 27 -8.36 -2.48 10.33
CA LEU A 27 -9.39 -1.59 9.77
C LEU A 27 -8.80 -0.67 8.69
N LEU A 28 -7.56 -0.20 8.89
CA LEU A 28 -6.84 0.63 7.91
C LEU A 28 -6.54 -0.16 6.62
N SER A 29 -6.07 -1.40 6.72
CA SER A 29 -5.87 -2.28 5.54
C SER A 29 -7.17 -2.50 4.78
N ARG A 30 -8.27 -2.80 5.49
CA ARG A 30 -9.60 -2.97 4.88
C ARG A 30 -10.14 -1.68 4.25
N LEU A 31 -9.85 -0.52 4.84
CA LEU A 31 -10.19 0.77 4.24
C LEU A 31 -9.47 0.96 2.91
N CYS A 32 -8.16 0.66 2.85
CA CYS A 32 -7.40 0.71 1.62
C CYS A 32 -7.99 -0.22 0.55
N GLU A 33 -8.27 -1.48 0.88
CA GLU A 33 -8.91 -2.44 -0.05
C GLU A 33 -10.26 -1.92 -0.58
N ALA A 34 -11.13 -1.43 0.32
CA ALA A 34 -12.45 -0.95 -0.05
C ALA A 34 -12.40 0.31 -0.95
N ILE A 35 -11.39 1.17 -0.80
CA ILE A 35 -11.16 2.32 -1.68
C ILE A 35 -10.90 1.88 -3.13
N PHE A 36 -10.24 0.73 -3.33
CA PHE A 36 -9.86 0.23 -4.66
C PHE A 36 -10.90 -0.70 -5.31
N ASN A 37 -11.74 -1.39 -4.53
CA ASN A 37 -12.67 -2.40 -5.05
C ASN A 37 -13.94 -1.84 -5.73
N GLU A 38 -14.09 -0.51 -5.84
CA GLU A 38 -15.25 0.18 -6.41
C GLU A 38 -16.62 -0.15 -5.74
N ASP A 39 -16.61 -0.87 -4.60
CA ASP A 39 -17.78 -1.22 -3.80
C ASP A 39 -18.10 -0.10 -2.80
N GLN A 40 -19.14 0.68 -3.10
CA GLN A 40 -19.56 1.82 -2.27
C GLN A 40 -20.15 1.40 -0.93
N ASP A 41 -20.81 0.25 -0.85
CA ASP A 41 -21.42 -0.24 0.39
C ASP A 41 -20.34 -0.77 1.34
N GLN A 42 -19.36 -1.50 0.80
CA GLN A 42 -18.17 -1.92 1.55
C GLN A 42 -17.38 -0.73 2.06
N LEU A 43 -17.17 0.29 1.21
CA LEU A 43 -16.47 1.51 1.59
C LEU A 43 -17.23 2.28 2.67
N ALA A 44 -18.56 2.42 2.57
CA ALA A 44 -19.37 3.05 3.62
C ALA A 44 -19.23 2.28 4.94
N SER A 45 -19.39 0.96 4.91
CA SER A 45 -19.31 0.11 6.11
C SER A 45 -17.96 0.21 6.83
N VAL A 46 -16.84 0.25 6.11
CA VAL A 46 -15.51 0.32 6.73
C VAL A 46 -15.20 1.71 7.28
N LYS A 47 -15.69 2.78 6.61
CA LYS A 47 -15.57 4.15 7.13
C LYS A 47 -16.31 4.32 8.44
N ASP A 48 -17.53 3.80 8.55
CA ASP A 48 -18.32 3.85 9.80
C ASP A 48 -17.60 3.10 10.92
N LYS A 49 -17.09 1.90 10.65
CA LYS A 49 -16.32 1.11 11.63
C LYS A 49 -15.03 1.81 12.09
N LEU A 50 -14.31 2.45 11.17
CA LEU A 50 -13.10 3.18 11.53
C LEU A 50 -13.41 4.47 12.29
N LEU A 51 -14.48 5.17 11.91
CA LEU A 51 -14.97 6.34 12.64
C LEU A 51 -15.32 6.00 14.08
N ASP A 52 -16.03 4.89 14.30
CA ASP A 52 -16.42 4.42 15.63
C ASP A 52 -15.21 3.99 16.47
N ALA A 53 -14.22 3.34 15.85
CA ALA A 53 -13.07 2.77 16.56
C ALA A 53 -11.95 3.79 16.84
N ALA A 54 -11.69 4.70 15.90
CA ALA A 54 -10.51 5.56 15.90
C ALA A 54 -10.84 7.07 15.86
N GLY A 55 -12.10 7.43 15.60
CA GLY A 55 -12.54 8.81 15.51
C GLY A 55 -12.34 9.44 14.13
N VAL A 56 -12.89 10.65 13.99
CA VAL A 56 -12.97 11.36 12.70
C VAL A 56 -11.60 11.81 12.19
N ASP A 57 -10.70 12.23 13.09
CA ASP A 57 -9.38 12.74 12.71
C ASP A 57 -8.54 11.63 12.06
N VAL A 58 -8.53 10.43 12.64
CA VAL A 58 -7.84 9.26 12.09
C VAL A 58 -8.42 8.86 10.74
N LEU A 59 -9.75 8.87 10.60
CA LEU A 59 -10.40 8.56 9.32
C LEU A 59 -9.98 9.55 8.22
N ILE A 60 -9.98 10.84 8.52
CA ILE A 60 -9.58 11.89 7.57
C ILE A 60 -8.12 11.70 7.15
N ASP A 61 -7.22 11.51 8.12
CA ASP A 61 -5.80 11.33 7.84
C ASP A 61 -5.54 10.07 7.01
N ALA A 62 -6.19 8.95 7.34
CA ALA A 62 -6.04 7.70 6.60
C ALA A 62 -6.50 7.85 5.14
N VAL A 63 -7.64 8.49 4.89
CA VAL A 63 -8.14 8.74 3.53
C VAL A 63 -7.22 9.71 2.78
N ALA A 64 -6.71 10.75 3.44
CA ALA A 64 -5.78 11.70 2.85
C ALA A 64 -4.47 11.02 2.42
N VAL A 65 -3.92 10.14 3.25
CA VAL A 65 -2.72 9.34 2.92
C VAL A 65 -2.99 8.45 1.71
N SER A 66 -4.11 7.71 1.68
CA SER A 66 -4.48 6.86 0.55
C SER A 66 -4.61 7.66 -0.75
N ALA A 67 -5.27 8.83 -0.71
CA ALA A 67 -5.40 9.71 -1.87
C ALA A 67 -4.04 10.23 -2.36
N ASN A 68 -3.12 10.57 -1.44
CA ASN A 68 -1.78 11.03 -1.79
C ASN A 68 -0.98 9.93 -2.50
N PHE A 69 -1.01 8.69 -2.01
CA PHE A 69 -0.32 7.56 -2.67
C PHE A 69 -0.92 7.24 -4.04
N TYR A 70 -2.25 7.32 -4.17
CA TYR A 70 -2.91 7.16 -5.47
C TYR A 70 -2.41 8.20 -6.49
N MET A 71 -2.41 9.48 -6.09
CA MET A 71 -1.92 10.58 -6.92
C MET A 71 -0.44 10.40 -7.30
N MET A 72 0.42 10.14 -6.32
CA MET A 72 1.87 10.02 -6.55
C MET A 72 2.20 8.85 -7.48
N THR A 73 1.49 7.74 -7.37
CA THR A 73 1.65 6.58 -8.28
C THR A 73 1.39 6.99 -9.73
N ARG A 74 0.28 7.72 -9.99
CA ARG A 74 -0.03 8.22 -11.34
C ARG A 74 1.02 9.19 -11.88
N ILE A 75 1.54 10.07 -11.02
CA ILE A 75 2.61 11.01 -11.40
C ILE A 75 3.89 10.23 -11.75
N ALA A 76 4.29 9.27 -10.92
CA ALA A 76 5.48 8.46 -11.16
C ALA A 76 5.38 7.67 -12.48
N ASP A 77 4.23 7.01 -12.73
CA ASP A 77 3.99 6.25 -13.95
C ASP A 77 3.99 7.13 -15.21
N SER A 78 3.33 8.29 -15.14
CA SER A 78 3.20 9.21 -16.30
C SER A 78 4.51 9.91 -16.67
N THR A 79 5.31 10.27 -15.66
CA THR A 79 6.62 10.93 -15.87
C THR A 79 7.74 9.94 -16.10
N GLY A 80 7.53 8.68 -15.72
CA GLY A 80 8.56 7.67 -15.77
C GLY A 80 9.66 7.83 -14.74
N THR A 81 9.28 8.24 -13.54
CA THR A 81 10.20 8.38 -12.41
C THR A 81 10.90 7.03 -12.14
N PRO A 82 12.24 6.95 -12.22
CA PRO A 82 12.97 5.71 -11.93
C PRO A 82 13.01 5.44 -10.43
N LEU A 83 13.23 4.17 -10.06
CA LEU A 83 13.64 3.82 -8.69
C LEU A 83 14.97 4.49 -8.37
N ASP A 84 15.17 4.91 -7.12
CA ASP A 84 16.46 5.40 -6.67
C ASP A 84 17.49 4.24 -6.65
N ALA A 85 18.76 4.57 -6.90
CA ALA A 85 19.82 3.56 -6.99
C ALA A 85 19.97 2.72 -5.71
N GLY A 86 19.59 3.27 -4.54
CA GLY A 86 19.65 2.58 -3.26
C GLY A 86 18.55 1.53 -3.07
N THR A 87 17.44 1.61 -3.80
CA THR A 87 16.29 0.70 -3.65
C THR A 87 16.20 -0.37 -4.74
N VAL A 88 16.94 -0.27 -5.84
CA VAL A 88 16.90 -1.25 -6.95
C VAL A 88 17.17 -2.67 -6.45
N GLU A 89 18.32 -2.90 -5.82
CA GLU A 89 18.73 -4.23 -5.34
C GLU A 89 17.89 -4.70 -4.14
N PRO A 90 17.67 -3.89 -3.08
CA PRO A 90 16.89 -4.33 -1.92
C PRO A 90 15.44 -4.70 -2.26
N SER A 91 14.83 -4.06 -3.26
CA SER A 91 13.45 -4.33 -3.66
C SER A 91 13.30 -5.45 -4.69
N ALA A 92 14.38 -6.00 -5.23
CA ALA A 92 14.33 -6.94 -6.36
C ALA A 92 13.43 -8.16 -6.09
N LYS A 93 13.60 -8.80 -4.93
CA LYS A 93 12.78 -9.97 -4.52
C LYS A 93 11.30 -9.61 -4.35
N ILE A 94 11.01 -8.45 -3.77
CA ILE A 94 9.63 -7.97 -3.57
C ILE A 94 8.97 -7.73 -4.93
N ARG A 95 9.65 -7.00 -5.83
CA ARG A 95 9.15 -6.69 -7.17
C ARG A 95 8.86 -7.95 -7.98
N GLU A 96 9.66 -9.00 -7.81
CA GLU A 96 9.40 -10.30 -8.42
C GLU A 96 8.15 -10.96 -7.81
N LEU A 97 8.08 -11.03 -6.48
CA LEU A 97 6.96 -11.65 -5.76
C LEU A 97 5.60 -11.03 -6.14
N VAL A 98 5.53 -9.70 -6.24
CA VAL A 98 4.27 -8.99 -6.52
C VAL A 98 3.97 -8.82 -8.01
N GLY A 99 4.82 -9.32 -8.93
CA GLY A 99 4.59 -9.23 -10.38
C GLY A 99 4.81 -7.83 -11.00
N VAL A 100 5.24 -6.86 -10.19
CA VAL A 100 6.07 -5.68 -10.47
C VAL A 100 6.56 -5.48 -11.90
N ASN A 101 7.74 -6.04 -12.15
CA ASN A 101 7.84 -7.26 -12.92
C ASN A 101 7.49 -7.18 -14.43
N SER A 102 6.22 -6.94 -14.68
CA SER A 102 5.59 -7.08 -15.99
C SER A 102 5.01 -5.77 -16.52
N PHE A 103 4.95 -4.73 -15.69
CA PHE A 103 4.37 -3.45 -16.09
C PHE A 103 5.27 -2.67 -17.06
N THR A 104 4.62 -2.10 -18.08
CA THR A 104 5.29 -1.28 -19.11
C THR A 104 5.93 -0.01 -18.55
N SER A 105 5.44 0.53 -17.43
CA SER A 105 5.99 1.73 -16.80
C SER A 105 7.34 1.50 -16.09
N ARG A 106 7.77 0.25 -15.92
CA ARG A 106 8.98 -0.09 -15.18
C ARG A 106 10.22 0.60 -15.78
N ARG A 107 10.90 1.40 -14.95
CA ARG A 107 12.23 1.97 -15.21
C ARG A 107 13.12 1.82 -13.98
N GLU A 108 14.31 1.29 -14.19
CA GLU A 108 15.36 1.23 -13.17
C GLU A 108 16.32 2.41 -13.38
N ALA A 109 16.92 2.93 -12.30
CA ALA A 109 18.00 3.90 -12.44
C ALA A 109 19.13 3.31 -13.29
N GLN A 110 19.67 4.13 -14.21
CA GLN A 110 20.88 3.76 -14.94
C GLN A 110 22.06 3.73 -13.96
N THR A 111 22.93 2.74 -14.13
CA THR A 111 24.15 2.54 -13.33
C THR A 111 25.17 3.64 -13.56
#